data_AF-A0AAV7EUY0-F1
#
_entry.id   AF-A0AAV7EUY0-F1
#
_cell.length_a   1.000
_cell.length_b   1.000
_cell.length_c   1.000
_cell.angle_alpha   90.00
_cell.angle_beta   90.00
_cell.angle_gamma   90.00
#
_symmetry.space_group_name_H-M   'P 1'
#
loop_
_entity.id
_entity.type
_entity.pdbx_description
1 polymer ?
#
loop_
_entity_poly.entity_id
_entity_poly.type
_entity_poly.pdbx_seq_one_letter_code
_entity_poly.pdbx_strand_id
1 'polypeptide(L)'
;MSCVDKAKSYGRVTVAYLTITCLVLIFVVKTSYSSSTRFQFPVLRGFSSSSSAITNVDVVEDELESALRRASMGKKKKRVIIAFANKAYAEEDGMLDIFVESFREGVDTEWLLPHLLLVAVDQTAFDRCNHHLLRGRIHCFKLVTEGVDFSGEQLFMSDAFIRMMWRRTLFLGDVLRRGYSFIFTDTDVMWLRNPFTQLGEEGDLQISCDRFNGRAWNTTNPINTGFYFARSSNKTITLFDMWYSERNNSVGMKEQDVLENMISSGILEELGVKVRNISFVYSSITFTRLHSISG
;
A
#
# COMPACT_ATOMS: atom_id res chain seq x y z
N MET A 1 47.82 -32.09 -27.32
CA MET A 1 46.80 -32.80 -26.51
C MET A 1 45.62 -33.09 -27.43
N SER A 2 45.30 -34.36 -27.65
CA SER A 2 44.34 -34.81 -28.66
C SER A 2 42.91 -34.48 -28.25
N CYS A 3 41.98 -34.32 -29.19
CA CYS A 3 40.54 -34.09 -28.91
C CYS A 3 39.93 -35.15 -27.97
N VAL A 4 40.51 -36.35 -27.92
CA VAL A 4 40.11 -37.43 -27.01
C VAL A 4 40.42 -37.12 -25.54
N ASP A 5 41.48 -36.35 -25.26
CA ASP A 5 41.88 -35.99 -23.89
C ASP A 5 40.99 -34.88 -23.30
N LYS A 6 40.49 -33.97 -24.15
CA LYS A 6 39.54 -32.92 -23.75
C LYS A 6 38.17 -33.51 -23.39
N ALA A 7 37.69 -34.50 -24.12
CA ALA A 7 36.41 -35.17 -23.82
C ALA A 7 36.44 -35.93 -22.48
N LYS A 8 37.57 -36.59 -22.16
CA LYS A 8 37.78 -37.26 -20.86
C LYS A 8 37.87 -36.26 -19.70
N SER A 9 38.49 -35.10 -19.93
CA SER A 9 38.56 -34.02 -18.93
C SER A 9 37.19 -33.42 -18.64
N TYR A 10 36.39 -33.12 -19.68
CA TYR A 10 35.02 -32.62 -19.52
C TYR A 10 34.11 -33.63 -18.79
N GLY A 11 34.18 -34.92 -19.15
CA GLY A 11 33.41 -35.96 -18.47
C GLY A 11 33.74 -36.08 -16.97
N ARG A 12 35.02 -35.94 -16.59
CA ARG A 12 35.45 -35.99 -15.17
C ARG A 12 34.99 -34.77 -14.37
N VAL A 13 34.98 -33.58 -14.99
CA VAL A 13 34.49 -32.35 -14.35
C VAL A 13 32.97 -32.41 -14.15
N THR A 14 32.22 -32.88 -15.13
CA THR A 14 30.76 -33.01 -15.03
C THR A 14 30.34 -34.05 -13.98
N VAL A 15 31.04 -35.20 -13.91
CA VAL A 15 30.78 -36.21 -12.87
C VAL A 15 31.10 -35.67 -11.48
N ALA A 16 32.20 -34.91 -11.31
CA ALA A 16 32.53 -34.29 -10.03
C ALA A 16 31.51 -33.22 -9.62
N TYR A 17 30.96 -32.46 -10.56
CA TYR A 17 29.94 -31.46 -10.26
C TYR A 17 28.63 -32.11 -9.79
N LEU A 18 28.19 -33.17 -10.49
CA LEU A 18 26.98 -33.92 -10.14
C LEU A 18 27.09 -34.63 -8.78
N THR A 19 28.27 -35.17 -8.43
CA THR A 19 28.47 -35.79 -7.12
C THR A 19 28.46 -34.76 -6.00
N ILE A 20 29.06 -33.58 -6.20
CA ILE A 20 29.04 -32.49 -5.21
C ILE A 20 27.60 -31.99 -5.01
N THR A 21 26.82 -31.78 -6.09
CA THR A 21 25.43 -31.33 -5.97
C THR A 21 24.55 -32.35 -5.25
N CYS A 22 24.74 -33.65 -5.48
CA CYS A 22 24.03 -34.71 -4.76
C CYS A 22 24.39 -34.73 -3.27
N LEU A 23 25.67 -34.57 -2.92
CA LEU A 23 26.10 -34.55 -1.51
C LEU A 23 25.55 -33.34 -0.75
N VAL A 24 25.47 -32.16 -1.39
CA VAL A 24 24.85 -30.96 -0.82
C VAL A 24 23.35 -31.16 -0.60
N LEU A 25 22.63 -31.73 -1.57
CA LEU A 25 21.20 -32.04 -1.44
C LEU A 25 20.93 -33.04 -0.29
N ILE A 26 21.74 -34.08 -0.16
CA ILE A 26 21.63 -35.05 0.95
C ILE A 26 21.86 -34.37 2.31
N PHE A 27 22.82 -33.43 2.39
CA PHE A 27 23.09 -32.68 3.62
C PHE A 27 21.94 -31.72 3.99
N VAL A 28 21.34 -31.03 3.02
CA VAL A 28 20.20 -30.13 3.23
C VAL A 28 18.94 -30.91 3.68
N VAL A 29 18.71 -32.10 3.11
CA VAL A 29 17.60 -32.96 3.51
C VAL A 29 17.82 -33.51 4.92
N LYS A 30 19.04 -33.92 5.28
CA LYS A 30 19.37 -34.39 6.64
C LYS A 30 19.22 -33.29 7.70
N THR A 31 19.62 -32.05 7.38
CA THR A 31 19.49 -30.91 8.31
C THR A 31 18.03 -30.48 8.47
N SER A 32 17.20 -30.59 7.42
CA SER A 32 15.75 -30.38 7.51
C SER A 32 15.04 -31.48 8.33
N TYR A 33 15.48 -32.74 8.22
CA TYR A 33 14.88 -33.85 8.98
C TYR A 33 15.27 -33.84 10.46
N SER A 34 16.42 -33.27 10.81
CA SER A 34 16.89 -33.22 12.21
C SER A 34 16.28 -32.08 13.04
N SER A 35 15.57 -31.13 12.41
CA SER A 35 14.97 -29.98 13.10
C SER A 35 13.46 -30.16 13.23
N SER A 36 13.04 -31.26 13.86
CA SER A 36 11.67 -31.45 14.35
C SER A 36 11.65 -31.31 15.87
N THR A 37 11.88 -30.10 16.37
CA THR A 37 11.57 -29.79 17.78
C THR A 37 10.06 -29.63 17.91
N ARG A 38 9.43 -30.68 18.46
CA ARG A 38 8.04 -30.64 18.94
C ARG A 38 7.94 -29.57 20.02
N PHE A 39 7.21 -28.50 19.75
CA PHE A 39 6.71 -27.64 20.81
C PHE A 39 5.61 -28.40 21.56
N GLN A 40 5.95 -28.88 22.76
CA GLN A 40 4.98 -29.37 23.73
C GLN A 40 4.20 -28.18 24.30
N PHE A 41 2.88 -28.19 24.11
CA PHE A 41 1.97 -27.32 24.85
C PHE A 41 1.92 -27.78 26.32
N PRO A 42 2.11 -26.90 27.31
CA PRO A 42 1.79 -27.23 28.69
C PRO A 42 0.26 -27.20 28.85
N VAL A 43 -0.31 -28.36 29.17
CA VAL A 43 -1.68 -28.50 29.65
C VAL A 43 -1.77 -27.83 31.02
N LEU A 44 -2.34 -26.64 31.09
CA LEU A 44 -2.74 -26.04 32.37
C LEU A 44 -4.06 -26.66 32.83
N ARG A 45 -3.98 -27.53 33.84
CA ARG A 45 -5.12 -28.02 34.62
C ARG A 45 -5.56 -26.94 35.60
N GLY A 46 -6.83 -26.54 35.46
CA GLY A 46 -7.79 -26.22 36.53
C GLY A 46 -7.37 -25.30 37.67
N PHE A 47 -7.87 -24.07 37.63
CA PHE A 47 -8.23 -23.34 38.85
C PHE A 47 -9.71 -22.99 38.80
N SER A 48 -10.40 -23.38 39.87
CA SER A 48 -11.85 -23.27 40.05
C SER A 48 -12.34 -21.82 40.08
N SER A 49 -13.61 -21.69 39.71
CA SER A 49 -14.43 -20.49 39.71
C SER A 49 -14.37 -19.69 41.01
N SER A 50 -14.11 -18.39 40.89
CA SER A 50 -14.72 -17.38 41.76
C SER A 50 -15.04 -16.15 40.91
N SER A 51 -16.32 -15.79 40.88
CA SER A 51 -16.86 -14.66 40.15
C SER A 51 -16.28 -13.35 40.69
N SER A 52 -15.69 -12.52 39.86
CA SER A 52 -15.45 -11.09 40.15
C SER A 52 -15.16 -10.30 38.88
N ALA A 53 -16.03 -9.32 38.63
CA ALA A 53 -15.88 -8.08 37.85
C ALA A 53 -15.32 -8.16 36.42
N ILE A 54 -16.18 -7.80 35.46
CA ILE A 54 -15.80 -7.28 34.15
C ILE A 54 -14.87 -6.09 34.37
N THR A 55 -13.57 -6.28 34.17
CA THR A 55 -12.66 -5.18 33.92
C THR A 55 -12.82 -4.82 32.44
N ASN A 56 -13.31 -3.61 32.17
CA ASN A 56 -13.15 -2.99 30.87
C ASN A 56 -11.65 -2.96 30.59
N VAL A 57 -11.18 -3.86 29.72
CA VAL A 57 -9.88 -3.71 29.08
C VAL A 57 -10.02 -2.48 28.20
N ASP A 58 -9.56 -1.34 28.70
CA ASP A 58 -9.32 -0.15 27.89
C ASP A 58 -8.38 -0.62 26.77
N VAL A 59 -8.94 -0.86 25.57
CA VAL A 59 -8.13 -1.15 24.39
C VAL A 59 -7.27 0.09 24.20
N VAL A 60 -5.99 0.00 24.55
CA VAL A 60 -5.03 1.08 24.33
C VAL A 60 -5.07 1.39 22.84
N GLU A 61 -5.72 2.48 22.49
CA GLU A 61 -5.88 2.94 21.13
C GLU A 61 -4.50 3.30 20.60
N ASP A 62 -4.03 2.58 19.58
CA ASP A 62 -2.76 2.92 18.95
C ASP A 62 -2.85 4.27 18.21
N GLU A 63 -1.69 4.88 17.97
CA GLU A 63 -1.61 6.22 17.38
C GLU A 63 -2.30 6.32 16.01
N LEU A 64 -2.28 5.23 15.23
CA LEU A 64 -2.90 5.18 13.92
C LEU A 64 -4.43 5.17 14.03
N GLU A 65 -5.00 4.36 14.93
CA GLU A 65 -6.44 4.37 15.19
C GLU A 65 -6.91 5.76 15.64
N SER A 66 -6.13 6.40 16.51
CA SER A 66 -6.41 7.75 16.98
C SER A 66 -6.40 8.78 15.85
N ALA A 67 -5.44 8.68 14.92
CA ALA A 67 -5.34 9.55 13.75
C ALA A 67 -6.48 9.31 12.76
N LEU A 68 -6.80 8.05 12.46
CA LEU A 68 -7.91 7.66 11.58
C LEU A 68 -9.26 8.12 12.13
N ARG A 69 -9.49 7.95 13.44
CA ARG A 69 -10.73 8.39 14.09
C ARG A 69 -10.91 9.90 13.98
N ARG A 70 -9.85 10.69 14.16
CA ARG A 70 -9.90 12.16 14.01
C ARG A 70 -10.20 12.60 12.58
N ALA A 71 -9.60 11.94 11.59
CA ALA A 71 -9.80 12.24 10.18
C ALA A 71 -11.11 11.68 9.59
N SER A 72 -11.81 10.79 10.30
CA SER A 72 -12.96 10.06 9.76
C SER A 72 -14.20 10.92 9.50
N MET A 73 -14.71 10.84 8.27
CA MET A 73 -16.00 11.38 7.84
C MET A 73 -17.15 10.51 8.37
N GLY A 74 -17.95 11.08 9.26
CA GLY A 74 -19.21 10.48 9.70
C GLY A 74 -19.06 9.30 10.67
N LYS A 75 -20.06 9.13 11.54
CA LYS A 75 -20.03 8.10 12.61
C LYS A 75 -20.34 6.68 12.14
N LYS A 76 -21.08 6.54 11.03
CA LYS A 76 -21.58 5.24 10.53
C LYS A 76 -20.78 4.69 9.34
N LYS A 77 -20.35 5.56 8.43
CA LYS A 77 -19.58 5.20 7.23
C LYS A 77 -18.17 5.78 7.39
N LYS A 78 -17.33 5.13 8.21
CA LYS A 78 -15.95 5.54 8.49
C LYS A 78 -15.18 5.70 7.17
N ARG A 79 -14.95 6.94 6.75
CA ARG A 79 -14.25 7.28 5.50
C ARG A 79 -13.15 8.27 5.78
N VAL A 80 -11.95 8.04 5.25
CA VAL A 80 -10.80 8.96 5.41
C VAL A 80 -10.20 9.24 4.03
N ILE A 81 -9.66 10.44 3.81
CA ILE A 81 -8.82 10.73 2.64
C ILE A 81 -7.37 10.54 3.08
N ILE A 82 -6.60 9.74 2.36
CA ILE A 82 -5.23 9.38 2.74
C ILE A 82 -4.31 9.78 1.59
N ALA A 83 -3.26 10.52 1.93
CA ALA A 83 -2.18 10.86 1.02
C ALA A 83 -0.84 10.51 1.69
N PHE A 84 0.19 10.23 0.88
CA PHE A 84 1.54 9.95 1.36
C PHE A 84 2.49 11.04 0.90
N ALA A 85 3.37 11.47 1.79
CA ALA A 85 4.44 12.43 1.46
C ALA A 85 5.78 11.96 2.04
N ASN A 86 6.82 12.16 1.24
CA ASN A 86 8.21 12.09 1.67
C ASN A 86 8.83 13.50 1.58
N LYS A 87 10.10 13.61 1.96
CA LYS A 87 10.89 14.85 1.94
C LYS A 87 10.80 15.60 0.61
N ALA A 88 10.82 14.89 -0.52
CA ALA A 88 10.79 15.51 -1.85
C ALA A 88 9.46 16.23 -2.15
N TYR A 89 8.37 15.84 -1.49
CA TYR A 89 7.07 16.54 -1.59
C TYR A 89 6.90 17.63 -0.52
N ALA A 90 7.78 17.70 0.47
CA ALA A 90 7.63 18.50 1.69
C ALA A 90 8.51 19.76 1.73
N GLU A 91 9.01 20.19 0.58
CA GLU A 91 9.71 21.46 0.44
C GLU A 91 8.76 22.65 0.70
N GLU A 92 9.33 23.79 1.07
CA GLU A 92 8.57 25.03 1.26
C GLU A 92 8.08 25.57 -0.08
N ASP A 93 6.81 25.97 -0.12
CA ASP A 93 6.09 26.35 -1.35
C ASP A 93 6.14 25.23 -2.42
N GLY A 94 6.25 23.99 -1.95
CA GLY A 94 6.42 22.79 -2.76
C GLY A 94 5.11 22.08 -3.10
N MET A 95 5.22 20.84 -3.56
CA MET A 95 4.06 20.07 -4.03
C MET A 95 3.00 19.86 -2.94
N LEU A 96 3.40 19.64 -1.67
CA LEU A 96 2.45 19.50 -0.57
C LEU A 96 1.62 20.77 -0.33
N ASP A 97 2.24 21.95 -0.47
CA ASP A 97 1.53 23.23 -0.32
C ASP A 97 0.46 23.38 -1.41
N ILE A 98 0.84 23.12 -2.67
CA ILE A 98 -0.07 23.17 -3.83
C ILE A 98 -1.19 22.14 -3.69
N PHE A 99 -0.87 20.93 -3.25
CA PHE A 99 -1.85 19.88 -2.99
C PHE A 99 -2.91 20.34 -1.99
N VAL A 100 -2.48 20.83 -0.82
CA VAL A 100 -3.38 21.32 0.21
C VAL A 100 -4.17 22.56 -0.25
N GLU A 101 -3.55 23.45 -1.03
CA GLU A 101 -4.21 24.62 -1.60
C GLU A 101 -5.29 24.23 -2.61
N SER A 102 -5.06 23.17 -3.39
CA SER A 102 -6.05 22.70 -4.37
C SER A 102 -7.39 22.34 -3.74
N PHE A 103 -7.40 21.82 -2.52
CA PHE A 103 -8.64 21.58 -1.78
C PHE A 103 -9.38 22.87 -1.41
N ARG A 104 -8.67 23.96 -1.10
CA ARG A 104 -9.28 25.26 -0.75
C ARG A 104 -9.93 25.90 -1.95
N GLU A 105 -9.20 25.91 -3.06
CA GLU A 105 -9.60 26.57 -4.30
C GLU A 105 -10.57 25.72 -5.14
N GLY A 106 -10.65 24.42 -4.86
CA GLY A 106 -11.57 23.52 -5.54
C GLY A 106 -13.04 23.77 -5.20
N VAL A 107 -13.91 23.41 -6.14
CA VAL A 107 -15.36 23.55 -5.99
C VAL A 107 -15.89 22.43 -5.09
N ASP A 108 -16.41 22.82 -3.93
CA ASP A 108 -16.98 21.91 -2.92
C ASP A 108 -15.96 20.91 -2.34
N THR A 109 -14.70 21.34 -2.19
CA THR A 109 -13.60 20.48 -1.67
C THR A 109 -13.01 20.96 -0.35
N GLU A 110 -13.19 22.23 0.04
CA GLU A 110 -12.53 22.77 1.25
C GLU A 110 -12.94 22.01 2.52
N TRP A 111 -14.20 21.61 2.63
CA TRP A 111 -14.72 20.85 3.77
C TRP A 111 -14.09 19.45 3.94
N LEU A 112 -13.36 18.97 2.93
CA LEU A 112 -12.65 17.68 2.97
C LEU A 112 -11.30 17.77 3.69
N LEU A 113 -10.74 18.97 3.86
CA LEU A 113 -9.44 19.19 4.50
C LEU A 113 -9.33 18.58 5.91
N PRO A 114 -10.32 18.76 6.81
CA PRO A 114 -10.32 18.09 8.12
C PRO A 114 -10.41 16.56 8.05
N HIS A 115 -10.64 15.99 6.87
CA HIS A 115 -10.75 14.55 6.66
C HIS A 115 -9.55 13.95 5.91
N LEU A 116 -8.54 14.77 5.63
CA LEU A 116 -7.28 14.38 5.03
C LEU A 116 -6.29 13.96 6.11
N LEU A 117 -5.83 12.71 6.03
CA LEU A 117 -4.72 12.14 6.78
C LEU A 117 -3.49 12.04 5.87
N LEU A 118 -2.52 12.93 6.08
CA LEU A 118 -1.22 12.84 5.42
C LEU A 118 -0.31 11.90 6.21
N VAL A 119 0.13 10.84 5.54
CA VAL A 119 1.07 9.86 6.05
C VAL A 119 2.48 10.26 5.61
N ALA A 120 3.28 10.73 6.57
CA ALA A 120 4.66 11.13 6.35
C ALA A 120 5.59 9.93 6.51
N VAL A 121 6.39 9.63 5.48
CA VAL A 121 7.31 8.47 5.49
C VAL A 121 8.70 8.80 6.07
N ASP A 122 8.97 10.08 6.35
CA ASP A 122 10.19 10.55 6.98
C ASP A 122 9.93 11.74 7.92
N GLN A 123 10.95 12.12 8.69
CA GLN A 123 10.84 13.19 9.67
C GLN A 123 10.60 14.57 9.03
N THR A 124 11.21 14.86 7.88
CA THR A 124 11.06 16.17 7.22
C THR A 124 9.63 16.37 6.75
N ALA A 125 9.06 15.35 6.10
CA ALA A 125 7.65 15.36 5.70
C ALA A 125 6.71 15.46 6.90
N PHE A 126 7.04 14.81 8.02
CA PHE A 126 6.22 14.87 9.23
C PHE A 126 6.24 16.25 9.87
N ASP A 127 7.41 16.90 9.96
CA ASP A 127 7.54 18.25 10.50
C ASP A 127 6.83 19.27 9.62
N ARG A 128 6.95 19.15 8.28
CA ARG A 128 6.19 19.99 7.34
C ARG A 128 4.69 19.78 7.50
N CYS A 129 4.24 18.53 7.59
CA CYS A 129 2.84 18.22 7.84
C CYS A 129 2.35 18.88 9.14
N ASN A 130 3.12 18.76 10.22
CA ASN A 130 2.76 19.37 11.50
C ASN A 130 2.69 20.90 11.41
N HIS A 131 3.53 21.53 10.59
CA HIS A 131 3.40 22.97 10.30
C HIS A 131 2.04 23.31 9.66
N HIS A 132 1.51 22.47 8.78
CA HIS A 132 0.15 22.60 8.23
C HIS A 132 -0.95 22.27 9.26
N LEU A 133 -0.74 21.26 10.10
CA LEU A 133 -1.64 20.87 11.20
C LEU A 133 -1.83 22.01 12.21
N LEU A 134 -0.77 22.76 12.52
CA LEU A 134 -0.83 23.92 13.42
C LEU A 134 -1.73 25.06 12.90
N ARG A 135 -2.02 25.07 11.60
CA ARG A 135 -2.98 25.98 10.97
C ARG A 135 -4.39 25.36 10.85
N GLY A 136 -4.64 24.20 11.47
CA GLY A 136 -5.94 23.52 11.57
C GLY A 136 -6.39 22.79 10.30
N ARG A 137 -5.46 22.45 9.39
CA ARG A 137 -5.81 22.14 7.99
C ARG A 137 -5.91 20.66 7.63
N ILE A 138 -5.06 19.80 8.18
CA ILE A 138 -4.99 18.37 7.83
C ILE A 138 -4.51 17.56 9.04
N HIS A 139 -4.77 16.26 9.07
CA HIS A 139 -4.21 15.34 10.07
C HIS A 139 -2.89 14.76 9.58
N CYS A 140 -1.95 14.52 10.51
CA CYS A 140 -0.63 13.99 10.22
C CYS A 140 -0.41 12.67 10.95
N PHE A 141 0.23 11.72 10.26
CA PHE A 141 0.68 10.47 10.87
C PHE A 141 2.09 10.14 10.37
N LYS A 142 3.02 9.87 11.29
CA LYS A 142 4.38 9.47 10.94
C LYS A 142 4.42 7.95 10.76
N LEU A 143 4.72 7.50 9.55
CA LEU A 143 4.92 6.09 9.28
C LEU A 143 6.31 5.66 9.75
N VAL A 144 6.36 4.95 10.87
CA VAL A 144 7.62 4.37 11.36
C VAL A 144 7.96 3.12 10.52
N THR A 145 9.14 3.14 9.90
CA THR A 145 9.73 1.99 9.21
C THR A 145 10.97 1.55 9.95
N GLU A 146 10.92 0.36 10.57
CA GLU A 146 12.10 -0.22 11.19
C GLU A 146 13.18 -0.50 10.12
N GLY A 147 14.36 0.10 10.28
CA GLY A 147 15.57 -0.26 9.53
C GLY A 147 15.70 0.28 8.10
N VAL A 148 14.82 1.17 7.63
CA VAL A 148 14.97 1.84 6.32
C VAL A 148 14.63 3.32 6.43
N ASP A 149 15.60 4.17 6.09
CA ASP A 149 15.44 5.61 5.95
C ASP A 149 14.98 5.95 4.52
N PHE A 150 13.75 6.43 4.36
CA PHE A 150 13.19 6.87 3.08
C PHE A 150 13.32 8.38 2.84
N SER A 151 14.12 9.08 3.65
CA SER A 151 14.27 10.55 3.61
C SER A 151 14.94 11.12 2.36
N GLY A 152 15.53 10.29 1.49
CA GLY A 152 16.11 10.71 0.21
C GLY A 152 15.09 10.80 -0.93
N GLU A 153 15.41 11.57 -1.98
CA GLU A 153 14.71 11.49 -3.27
C GLU A 153 14.79 10.05 -3.78
N GLN A 154 13.64 9.40 -3.92
CA GLN A 154 13.58 8.03 -4.41
C GLN A 154 13.44 8.08 -5.92
N LEU A 155 14.53 7.76 -6.62
CA LEU A 155 14.51 7.62 -8.08
C LEU A 155 13.38 6.66 -8.47
N PHE A 156 12.56 7.08 -9.42
CA PHE A 156 11.46 6.29 -9.96
C PHE A 156 11.97 4.89 -10.37
N MET A 157 11.28 3.82 -9.94
CA MET A 157 11.65 2.39 -10.11
C MET A 157 12.85 1.88 -9.29
N SER A 158 13.46 2.69 -8.43
CA SER A 158 14.49 2.18 -7.50
C SER A 158 13.91 1.14 -6.54
N ASP A 159 14.76 0.24 -6.01
CA ASP A 159 14.35 -0.76 -5.01
C ASP A 159 13.72 -0.10 -3.78
N ALA A 160 14.22 1.07 -3.39
CA ALA A 160 13.68 1.86 -2.29
C ALA A 160 12.30 2.46 -2.63
N PHE A 161 12.10 2.97 -3.86
CA PHE A 161 10.77 3.37 -4.35
C PHE A 161 9.78 2.20 -4.32
N ILE A 162 10.16 1.02 -4.83
CA ILE A 162 9.32 -0.18 -4.87
C ILE A 162 8.94 -0.62 -3.45
N ARG A 163 9.92 -0.69 -2.53
CA ARG A 163 9.67 -1.01 -1.11
C ARG A 163 8.73 0.00 -0.44
N MET A 164 8.88 1.28 -0.74
CA MET A 164 8.01 2.34 -0.22
C MET A 164 6.57 2.18 -0.72
N MET A 165 6.36 1.88 -1.99
CA MET A 165 5.01 1.64 -2.50
C MET A 165 4.37 0.38 -1.94
N TRP A 166 5.12 -0.70 -1.76
CA TRP A 166 4.60 -1.87 -1.06
C TRP A 166 4.24 -1.57 0.40
N ARG A 167 5.01 -0.71 1.08
CA ARG A 167 4.69 -0.25 2.43
C ARG A 167 3.40 0.56 2.45
N ARG A 168 3.14 1.38 1.42
CA ARG A 168 1.84 2.06 1.20
C ARG A 168 0.71 1.04 1.09
N THR A 169 0.85 -0.01 0.27
CA THR A 169 -0.16 -1.07 0.14
C THR A 169 -0.44 -1.75 1.48
N LEU A 170 0.60 -2.09 2.26
CA LEU A 170 0.46 -2.67 3.60
C LEU A 170 -0.30 -1.75 4.56
N PHE A 171 0.06 -0.47 4.59
CA PHE A 171 -0.59 0.51 5.46
C PHE A 171 -2.08 0.65 5.11
N LEU A 172 -2.41 0.76 3.83
CA LEU A 172 -3.80 0.86 3.38
C LEU A 172 -4.61 -0.42 3.66
N GLY A 173 -3.97 -1.59 3.60
CA GLY A 173 -4.56 -2.84 4.09
C GLY A 173 -4.89 -2.79 5.59
N ASP A 174 -4.02 -2.20 6.42
CA ASP A 174 -4.26 -2.02 7.85
C ASP A 174 -5.46 -1.09 8.13
N VAL A 175 -5.57 0.00 7.36
CA VAL A 175 -6.72 0.93 7.42
C VAL A 175 -8.04 0.19 7.13
N LEU A 176 -8.06 -0.68 6.11
CA LEU A 176 -9.26 -1.49 5.80
C LEU A 176 -9.59 -2.46 6.92
N ARG A 177 -8.59 -3.13 7.51
CA ARG A 177 -8.75 -4.07 8.64
C ARG A 177 -9.32 -3.39 9.89
N ARG A 178 -9.03 -2.10 10.08
CA ARG A 178 -9.61 -1.26 11.15
C ARG A 178 -11.04 -0.78 10.86
N GLY A 179 -11.60 -1.15 9.71
CA GLY A 179 -12.97 -0.81 9.33
C GLY A 179 -13.14 0.55 8.66
N TYR A 180 -12.04 1.22 8.27
CA TYR A 180 -12.09 2.49 7.56
C TYR A 180 -12.09 2.23 6.06
N SER A 181 -13.13 2.72 5.38
CA SER A 181 -13.05 2.93 3.93
C SER A 181 -12.18 4.16 3.68
N PHE A 182 -11.55 4.27 2.52
CA PHE A 182 -10.69 5.41 2.24
C PHE A 182 -10.75 5.86 0.78
N ILE A 183 -10.43 7.13 0.55
CA ILE A 183 -9.92 7.60 -0.74
C ILE A 183 -8.40 7.71 -0.58
N PHE A 184 -7.66 7.05 -1.45
CA PHE A 184 -6.23 7.28 -1.60
C PHE A 184 -6.01 8.27 -2.74
N THR A 185 -5.07 9.19 -2.53
CA THR A 185 -4.63 10.17 -3.52
C THR A 185 -3.13 10.38 -3.40
N ASP A 186 -2.42 10.41 -4.51
CA ASP A 186 -1.03 10.89 -4.54
C ASP A 186 -1.01 12.40 -4.27
N THR A 187 0.12 12.90 -3.77
CA THR A 187 0.27 14.33 -3.40
C THR A 187 0.39 15.22 -4.65
N ASP A 188 0.67 14.68 -5.82
CA ASP A 188 0.69 15.39 -7.11
C ASP A 188 -0.68 15.43 -7.82
N VAL A 189 -1.74 14.99 -7.13
CA VAL A 189 -3.12 14.96 -7.62
C VAL A 189 -3.91 16.15 -7.08
N MET A 190 -4.31 17.08 -7.96
CA MET A 190 -5.07 18.27 -7.57
C MET A 190 -6.56 17.99 -7.32
N TRP A 191 -7.16 18.59 -6.30
CA TRP A 191 -8.55 18.39 -5.92
C TRP A 191 -9.45 19.57 -6.31
N LEU A 192 -9.83 19.70 -7.59
CA LEU A 192 -10.60 20.87 -8.05
C LEU A 192 -12.12 20.71 -7.96
N ARG A 193 -12.63 19.50 -7.72
CA ARG A 193 -14.06 19.19 -7.51
C ARG A 193 -14.25 18.05 -6.52
N ASN A 194 -15.37 18.08 -5.79
CA ASN A 194 -15.76 17.01 -4.85
C ASN A 194 -15.88 15.63 -5.54
N PRO A 195 -15.00 14.64 -5.24
CA PRO A 195 -15.04 13.35 -5.92
C PRO A 195 -16.19 12.46 -5.45
N PHE A 196 -16.82 12.74 -4.30
CA PHE A 196 -17.95 11.95 -3.83
C PHE A 196 -19.16 12.02 -4.77
N THR A 197 -19.23 13.05 -5.63
CA THR A 197 -20.24 13.15 -6.69
C THR A 197 -20.07 12.10 -7.80
N GLN A 198 -18.87 11.52 -7.94
CA GLN A 198 -18.53 10.53 -8.97
C GLN A 198 -18.44 9.10 -8.42
N LEU A 199 -18.20 8.96 -7.11
CA LEU A 199 -18.14 7.65 -6.45
C LEU A 199 -19.53 7.02 -6.41
N GLY A 200 -19.68 5.86 -7.05
CA GLY A 200 -20.91 5.07 -7.00
C GLY A 200 -21.08 4.32 -5.68
N GLU A 201 -22.32 4.02 -5.31
CA GLU A 201 -22.60 3.27 -4.08
C GLU A 201 -22.26 1.77 -4.18
N GLU A 202 -22.12 1.23 -5.39
CA GLU A 202 -21.97 -0.22 -5.60
C GLU A 202 -20.52 -0.69 -5.67
N GLY A 203 -19.58 0.16 -6.11
CA GLY A 203 -18.18 -0.24 -6.34
C GLY A 203 -17.41 -0.43 -5.02
N ASP A 204 -16.73 -1.56 -4.86
CA ASP A 204 -15.89 -1.86 -3.69
C ASP A 204 -14.51 -1.22 -3.81
N LEU A 205 -13.96 -1.21 -5.03
CA LEU A 205 -12.78 -0.46 -5.41
C LEU A 205 -13.17 0.40 -6.61
N GLN A 206 -13.01 1.72 -6.48
CA GLN A 206 -13.27 2.64 -7.58
C GLN A 206 -12.00 3.39 -7.90
N ILE A 207 -11.39 3.06 -9.03
CA ILE A 207 -10.00 3.41 -9.33
C ILE A 207 -9.93 4.27 -10.58
N SER A 208 -9.05 5.28 -10.56
CA SER A 208 -8.79 6.09 -11.74
C SER A 208 -8.13 5.28 -12.85
N CYS A 209 -8.18 5.79 -14.08
CA CYS A 209 -7.58 5.10 -15.23
C CYS A 209 -7.02 6.10 -16.23
N ASP A 210 -5.78 5.87 -16.70
CA ASP A 210 -5.05 6.79 -17.58
C ASP A 210 -5.78 7.01 -18.92
N ARG A 211 -6.43 5.97 -19.42
CA ARG A 211 -7.20 5.99 -20.67
C ARG A 211 -8.53 5.31 -20.48
N PHE A 212 -9.54 6.11 -20.13
CA PHE A 212 -10.90 5.61 -19.95
C PHE A 212 -11.54 5.22 -21.28
N ASN A 213 -11.95 3.96 -21.40
CA ASN A 213 -12.60 3.44 -22.61
C ASN A 213 -14.11 3.71 -22.68
N GLY A 214 -14.65 4.51 -21.75
CA GLY A 214 -16.09 4.81 -21.66
C GLY A 214 -16.92 3.75 -20.91
N ARG A 215 -16.33 2.61 -20.52
CA ARG A 215 -17.01 1.52 -19.81
C ARG A 215 -16.45 1.36 -18.40
N ALA A 216 -17.17 1.91 -17.42
CA ALA A 216 -16.74 1.95 -16.02
C ALA A 216 -16.45 0.56 -15.44
N TRP A 217 -17.22 -0.46 -15.79
CA TRP A 217 -17.08 -1.82 -15.24
C TRP A 217 -16.13 -2.72 -16.05
N ASN A 218 -15.47 -2.19 -17.09
CA ASN A 218 -14.56 -2.97 -17.90
C ASN A 218 -13.18 -3.07 -17.22
N THR A 219 -12.74 -4.29 -16.92
CA THR A 219 -11.45 -4.59 -16.27
C THR A 219 -10.24 -4.36 -17.17
N THR A 220 -10.43 -4.14 -18.48
CA THR A 220 -9.34 -3.86 -19.43
C THR A 220 -8.95 -2.37 -19.47
N ASN A 221 -9.49 -1.52 -18.60
CA ASN A 221 -9.02 -0.14 -18.49
C ASN A 221 -7.64 -0.13 -17.81
N PRO A 222 -6.64 0.62 -18.33
CA PRO A 222 -5.34 0.75 -17.67
C PRO A 222 -5.54 1.55 -16.38
N ILE A 223 -5.35 0.89 -15.24
CA ILE A 223 -5.66 1.50 -13.93
C ILE A 223 -4.56 2.51 -13.57
N ASN A 224 -4.90 3.44 -12.69
CA ASN A 224 -3.94 4.33 -12.08
C ASN A 224 -4.17 4.34 -10.56
N THR A 225 -3.15 3.94 -9.81
CA THR A 225 -3.21 3.83 -8.34
C THR A 225 -2.95 5.15 -7.63
N GLY A 226 -2.81 6.26 -8.36
CA GLY A 226 -2.66 7.60 -7.80
C GLY A 226 -3.96 8.23 -7.32
N PHE A 227 -5.12 7.71 -7.72
CA PHE A 227 -6.41 8.08 -7.12
C PHE A 227 -7.39 6.90 -7.12
N TYR A 228 -7.87 6.50 -5.94
CA TYR A 228 -8.92 5.49 -5.84
C TYR A 228 -9.66 5.50 -4.51
N PHE A 229 -10.91 5.06 -4.53
CA PHE A 229 -11.71 4.76 -3.35
C PHE A 229 -11.71 3.25 -3.07
N ALA A 230 -11.46 2.85 -1.83
CA ALA A 230 -11.60 1.47 -1.37
C ALA A 230 -12.60 1.39 -0.21
N ARG A 231 -13.63 0.56 -0.37
CA ARG A 231 -14.60 0.24 0.69
C ARG A 231 -14.01 -0.83 1.60
N SER A 232 -14.02 -0.58 2.91
CA SER A 232 -13.70 -1.60 3.90
C SER A 232 -14.75 -2.71 3.88
N SER A 233 -14.29 -3.92 3.57
CA SER A 233 -15.06 -5.16 3.56
C SER A 233 -14.09 -6.35 3.54
N ASN A 234 -14.54 -7.54 3.92
CA ASN A 234 -13.68 -8.73 3.94
C ASN A 234 -13.02 -8.98 2.57
N LYS A 235 -13.77 -8.84 1.47
CA LYS A 235 -13.24 -9.04 0.11
C LYS A 235 -12.16 -8.01 -0.27
N THR A 236 -12.33 -6.74 0.09
CA THR A 236 -11.33 -5.71 -0.20
C THR A 236 -10.09 -5.89 0.68
N ILE A 237 -10.26 -6.30 1.94
CA ILE A 237 -9.15 -6.66 2.84
C ILE A 237 -8.35 -7.81 2.23
N THR A 238 -9.02 -8.90 1.82
CA THR A 238 -8.37 -10.04 1.18
C THR A 238 -7.65 -9.65 -0.10
N LEU A 239 -8.24 -8.78 -0.93
CA LEU A 239 -7.57 -8.25 -2.13
C LEU A 239 -6.27 -7.53 -1.78
N PHE A 240 -6.27 -6.65 -0.77
CA PHE A 240 -5.07 -5.91 -0.35
C PHE A 240 -4.01 -6.83 0.29
N ASP A 241 -4.43 -7.84 1.06
CA ASP A 241 -3.51 -8.81 1.66
C ASP A 241 -2.82 -9.66 0.57
N MET A 242 -3.59 -10.14 -0.42
CA MET A 242 -3.03 -10.87 -1.57
C MET A 242 -2.12 -9.97 -2.39
N TRP A 243 -2.55 -8.73 -2.66
CA TRP A 243 -1.74 -7.77 -3.40
C TRP A 243 -0.40 -7.52 -2.72
N TYR A 244 -0.38 -7.24 -1.42
CA TYR A 244 0.87 -7.06 -0.67
C TYR A 244 1.73 -8.34 -0.57
N SER A 245 1.11 -9.52 -0.61
CA SER A 245 1.83 -10.80 -0.57
C SER A 245 2.70 -11.03 -1.81
N GLU A 246 2.30 -10.49 -2.96
CA GLU A 246 3.00 -10.62 -4.25
C GLU A 246 4.31 -9.83 -4.33
N ARG A 247 4.61 -8.96 -3.35
CA ARG A 247 5.83 -8.13 -3.33
C ARG A 247 7.14 -8.92 -3.52
N ASN A 248 7.19 -10.15 -3.02
CA ASN A 248 8.38 -11.01 -3.09
C ASN A 248 8.46 -11.82 -4.39
N ASN A 249 7.34 -11.93 -5.11
CA ASN A 249 7.23 -12.69 -6.37
C ASN A 249 7.28 -11.78 -7.61
N SER A 250 7.22 -10.47 -7.40
CA SER A 250 7.04 -9.46 -8.46
C SER A 250 8.31 -8.60 -8.63
N VAL A 251 9.43 -9.24 -8.92
CA VAL A 251 10.73 -8.55 -9.05
C VAL A 251 10.69 -7.52 -10.18
N GLY A 252 11.06 -6.28 -9.87
CA GLY A 252 11.13 -5.18 -10.84
C GLY A 252 9.77 -4.57 -11.22
N MET A 253 8.68 -5.02 -10.61
CA MET A 253 7.34 -4.47 -10.82
C MET A 253 6.92 -3.56 -9.67
N LYS A 254 6.16 -2.52 -9.98
CA LYS A 254 5.45 -1.73 -8.98
C LYS A 254 4.14 -2.42 -8.59
N GLU A 255 3.59 -2.03 -7.45
CA GLU A 255 2.30 -2.47 -6.97
C GLU A 255 1.18 -2.26 -7.99
N GLN A 256 1.17 -1.15 -8.75
CA GLN A 256 0.18 -0.95 -9.82
C GLN A 256 0.26 -2.06 -10.87
N ASP A 257 1.46 -2.35 -11.39
CA ASP A 257 1.69 -3.39 -12.40
C ASP A 257 1.21 -4.76 -11.89
N VAL A 258 1.45 -5.04 -10.61
CA VAL A 258 1.01 -6.29 -9.97
C VAL A 258 -0.50 -6.34 -9.84
N LEU A 259 -1.16 -5.25 -9.46
CA LEU A 259 -2.61 -5.20 -9.38
C LEU A 259 -3.25 -5.42 -10.76
N GLU A 260 -2.69 -4.82 -11.81
CA GLU A 260 -3.12 -5.05 -13.19
C GLU A 260 -2.99 -6.52 -13.60
N ASN A 261 -1.87 -7.16 -13.26
CA ASN A 261 -1.66 -8.59 -13.53
C ASN A 261 -2.65 -9.47 -12.76
N MET A 262 -2.91 -9.17 -11.48
CA MET A 262 -3.86 -9.92 -10.65
C MET A 262 -5.28 -9.76 -11.21
N ILE A 263 -5.69 -8.55 -11.59
CA ILE A 263 -6.97 -8.26 -12.23
C ILE A 263 -7.10 -9.05 -13.54
N SER A 264 -6.08 -9.01 -14.39
CA SER A 264 -6.04 -9.75 -15.66
C SER A 264 -6.07 -11.27 -15.47
N SER A 265 -5.63 -11.76 -14.31
CA SER A 265 -5.65 -13.17 -13.93
C SER A 265 -6.96 -13.62 -13.27
N GLY A 266 -7.96 -12.73 -13.14
CA GLY A 266 -9.29 -13.08 -12.65
C GLY A 266 -9.52 -12.89 -11.15
N ILE A 267 -8.60 -12.24 -10.41
CA ILE A 267 -8.73 -12.12 -8.94
C ILE A 267 -10.03 -11.44 -8.48
N LEU A 268 -10.57 -10.53 -9.31
CA LEU A 268 -11.79 -9.79 -8.97
C LEU A 268 -13.02 -10.70 -8.97
N GLU A 269 -13.08 -11.65 -9.90
CA GLU A 269 -14.15 -12.64 -9.99
C GLU A 269 -14.04 -13.65 -8.85
N GLU A 270 -12.82 -14.12 -8.56
CA GLU A 270 -12.53 -15.03 -7.45
C GLU A 270 -12.97 -14.47 -6.10
N LEU A 271 -12.67 -13.20 -5.83
CA LEU A 271 -13.00 -12.53 -4.57
C LEU A 271 -14.38 -11.87 -4.56
N GLY A 272 -15.08 -11.81 -5.70
CA GLY A 272 -16.35 -11.08 -5.85
C GLY A 272 -16.21 -9.57 -5.60
N VAL A 273 -15.06 -8.98 -5.93
CA VAL A 273 -14.77 -7.55 -5.79
C VAL A 273 -15.27 -6.79 -7.01
N LYS A 274 -16.20 -5.84 -6.79
CA LYS A 274 -16.71 -4.97 -7.85
C LYS A 274 -15.79 -3.79 -8.06
N VAL A 275 -15.07 -3.77 -9.18
CA VAL A 275 -14.20 -2.65 -9.57
C VAL A 275 -14.92 -1.74 -10.55
N ARG A 276 -14.93 -0.43 -10.25
CA ARG A 276 -15.45 0.61 -11.14
C ARG A 276 -14.33 1.58 -11.51
N ASN A 277 -14.02 1.69 -12.79
CA ASN A 277 -13.07 2.66 -13.31
C ASN A 277 -13.70 4.06 -13.35
N ILE A 278 -12.91 5.05 -12.92
CA ILE A 278 -13.27 6.47 -12.90
C ILE A 278 -12.42 7.20 -13.94
N SER A 279 -13.05 8.04 -14.75
CA SER A 279 -12.36 8.87 -15.75
C SER A 279 -11.66 10.07 -15.08
N PHE A 280 -10.37 10.25 -15.37
CA PHE A 280 -9.61 11.44 -14.95
C PHE A 280 -10.16 12.76 -15.50
N VAL A 281 -10.83 12.76 -16.65
CA VAL A 281 -11.28 13.99 -17.33
C VAL A 281 -12.54 14.59 -16.67
N TYR A 282 -13.37 13.74 -16.05
CA TYR A 282 -14.63 14.17 -15.44
C TYR A 282 -14.52 14.46 -13.94
N SER A 283 -13.62 13.78 -13.23
CA SER A 283 -13.08 14.29 -11.98
C SER A 283 -12.24 15.51 -12.34
N SER A 284 -12.48 16.69 -11.78
CA SER A 284 -11.58 17.83 -12.04
C SER A 284 -10.34 17.67 -11.18
N ILE A 285 -9.59 16.65 -11.54
CA ILE A 285 -8.36 16.21 -10.95
C ILE A 285 -7.36 16.36 -12.08
N THR A 286 -6.91 17.58 -12.28
CA THR A 286 -5.99 17.88 -13.39
C THR A 286 -4.58 17.57 -12.90
N PHE A 287 -3.95 16.57 -13.50
CA PHE A 287 -2.52 16.39 -13.39
C PHE A 287 -1.85 17.38 -14.35
N THR A 288 -1.49 18.57 -13.89
CA THR A 288 -0.37 19.26 -14.55
C THR A 288 0.87 18.50 -14.13
N ARG A 289 1.32 17.58 -14.98
CA ARG A 289 2.67 17.05 -14.93
C ARG A 289 3.58 18.28 -15.04
N LEU A 290 4.07 18.81 -13.93
CA LEU A 290 5.16 19.78 -13.90
C LEU A 290 6.41 19.01 -14.34
N HIS A 291 6.49 18.74 -15.64
CA HIS A 291 7.75 18.43 -16.28
C HIS A 291 8.61 19.67 -16.20
N SER A 292 9.76 19.55 -15.54
CA SER A 292 10.92 20.44 -15.64
C SER A 292 10.66 21.92 -15.32
N ILE A 293 10.98 22.31 -14.09
CA ILE A 293 11.74 23.55 -13.89
C ILE A 293 13.15 23.13 -13.47
N SER A 294 13.88 22.62 -14.45
CA SER A 294 15.34 22.58 -14.43
C SER A 294 15.79 23.07 -15.81
N GLY A 295 16.02 24.38 -15.85
CA GLY A 295 16.44 25.18 -16.99
C GLY A 295 16.53 26.64 -16.56
#